data_AF-A0A5E4BYG3-F1
#
_entry.id   AF-A0A5E4BYG3-F1
#
_cell.length_a   1.000
_cell.length_b   1.000
_cell.length_c   1.000
_cell.angle_alpha   90.00
_cell.angle_beta   90.00
_cell.angle_gamma   90.00
#
_symmetry.space_group_name_H-M   'P 1'
#
loop_
_entity.id
_entity.type
_entity.pdbx_description
1 polymer ?
#
loop_
_entity_poly.entity_id
_entity_poly.type
_entity_poly.pdbx_seq_one_letter_code
_entity_poly.pdbx_strand_id
1 'polypeptide(L)'
;MTFLLSGIQSFSKLWKCSPCFGLSPGHSCCFFLSDYCGIRNQQRWFSLKSMSPQSTKAGNASIAKARYLRKGDEGSNKQVSSDSPHLFAAGAAKKRSQMNPQSNDQVLSPLKNISIQLPTKPLNSKEWDKLKEDFKGKANFENWISSQMAHCHSPIDVAKSLLAWVAAKNNGIVGYNLLVRYLYLCVFHKQTSEVIDVYEIMRARYKRLESGGYSLLIRGLMHSDRWREALMLLEDIKKVMTPSIKNYNDCIQGALLHQDVNTAWNLYQELLGHDLIPMLETLKAFFDFGKDIKDDHYSSKLLDILLYLRNNQLYPGESFAHSIKTWFESVPGKQWKGQFTTIQKSGQCSCCGKTMESIHLSPEEYEFLKRKIIRDVIDGGDQYKKTTPQ
;
A
#
# COMPACT_ATOMS: atom_id res chain seq x y z
N MET A 1 9.52 -10.43 15.40
CA MET A 1 9.84 -9.38 16.38
C MET A 1 10.42 -8.21 15.61
N THR A 2 9.54 -7.39 15.05
CA THR A 2 9.89 -6.14 14.37
C THR A 2 9.65 -5.07 15.43
N PHE A 3 10.71 -4.58 16.06
CA PHE A 3 10.60 -3.44 16.96
C PHE A 3 10.38 -2.20 16.10
N LEU A 4 9.12 -1.81 15.94
CA LEU A 4 8.74 -0.46 15.54
C LEU A 4 9.03 0.44 16.74
N LEU A 5 10.16 1.16 16.68
CA LEU A 5 10.40 2.31 17.54
C LEU A 5 9.44 3.42 17.12
N SER A 6 8.23 3.41 17.67
CA SER A 6 7.30 4.55 17.66
C SER A 6 7.95 5.69 18.45
N GLY A 7 8.57 6.64 17.74
CA GLY A 7 9.19 7.81 18.37
C GLY A 7 10.23 8.54 17.53
N ILE A 8 10.71 7.97 16.42
CA ILE A 8 11.71 8.63 15.57
C ILE A 8 11.04 9.19 14.32
N GLN A 9 10.14 10.16 14.52
CA GLN A 9 9.65 10.98 13.40
C GLN A 9 10.80 11.87 12.90
N SER A 10 11.12 11.70 11.61
CA SER A 10 11.84 12.64 10.74
C SER A 10 13.23 13.09 11.20
N PHE A 11 14.27 12.50 10.60
CA PHE A 11 15.62 13.07 10.56
C PHE A 11 15.76 14.14 9.45
N SER A 12 14.77 15.02 9.28
CA SER A 12 14.82 16.09 8.27
C SER A 12 16.05 16.99 8.38
N LYS A 13 16.68 17.08 9.56
CA LYS A 13 17.90 17.87 9.84
C LYS A 13 19.23 17.14 9.61
N LEU A 14 19.24 15.82 9.41
CA LEU A 14 20.48 15.07 9.16
C LEU A 14 20.96 15.13 7.72
N TRP A 15 20.17 15.72 6.85
CA TRP A 15 20.51 15.82 5.44
C TRP A 15 20.64 17.31 5.16
N LYS A 16 21.84 17.88 5.36
CA LYS A 16 22.15 19.21 4.84
C LYS A 16 22.31 19.10 3.32
N CYS A 17 21.20 18.96 2.63
CA CYS A 17 21.13 19.26 1.21
C CYS A 17 20.08 20.33 1.02
N SER A 18 20.53 21.43 0.40
CA SER A 18 19.69 22.43 -0.25
C SER A 18 18.50 21.74 -0.91
N PRO A 19 17.26 22.24 -0.77
CA PRO A 19 16.12 21.65 -1.45
C PRO A 19 16.39 21.61 -2.96
N CYS A 20 16.87 20.48 -3.46
CA CYS A 20 17.17 20.23 -4.88
C CYS A 20 15.89 20.05 -5.70
N PHE A 21 14.78 20.60 -5.22
CA PHE A 21 13.47 20.62 -5.85
C PHE A 21 13.09 22.04 -6.30
N GLY A 22 14.09 22.91 -6.51
CA GLY A 22 13.87 24.09 -7.35
C GLY A 22 13.57 23.62 -8.78
N LEU A 23 12.44 24.05 -9.32
CA LEU A 23 12.08 23.87 -10.74
C LEU A 23 13.05 24.59 -11.70
N SER A 24 14.26 24.95 -11.29
CA SER A 24 15.24 25.67 -12.11
C SER A 24 15.93 24.74 -13.13
N PRO A 25 16.36 25.26 -14.30
CA PRO A 25 17.13 24.46 -15.26
C PRO A 25 18.45 23.99 -14.63
N GLY A 26 18.77 22.69 -14.76
CA GLY A 26 20.06 22.11 -14.32
C GLY A 26 20.00 21.06 -13.21
N HIS A 27 18.84 20.82 -12.61
CA HIS A 27 18.69 19.80 -11.56
C HIS A 27 18.38 18.41 -12.14
N SER A 28 18.87 17.36 -11.47
CA SER A 28 18.66 15.96 -11.83
C SER A 28 18.46 15.19 -10.53
N CYS A 29 17.39 14.41 -10.44
CA CYS A 29 17.03 13.63 -9.25
C CYS A 29 17.12 12.15 -9.59
N CYS A 30 17.75 11.37 -8.71
CA CYS A 30 17.78 9.91 -8.78
C CYS A 30 16.95 9.34 -7.63
N PHE A 31 16.00 8.46 -7.93
CA PHE A 31 15.18 7.75 -6.95
C PHE A 31 15.49 6.25 -6.99
N PHE A 32 15.44 5.59 -5.84
CA PHE A 32 15.59 4.15 -5.73
C PHE A 32 14.24 3.45 -5.99
N LEU A 33 14.24 2.34 -6.74
CA LEU A 33 13.05 1.50 -6.94
C LEU A 33 13.26 0.16 -6.24
N SER A 34 12.21 -0.33 -5.59
CA SER A 34 12.18 -1.72 -5.11
C SER A 34 11.48 -2.59 -6.13
N ASP A 35 12.19 -3.58 -6.66
CA ASP A 35 11.66 -4.60 -7.55
C ASP A 35 11.44 -5.89 -6.73
N TYR A 36 10.18 -6.25 -6.47
CA TYR A 36 9.82 -7.54 -5.88
C TYR A 36 9.02 -8.33 -6.91
N CYS A 37 9.75 -8.97 -7.83
CA CYS A 37 9.20 -10.04 -8.66
C CYS A 37 10.10 -11.28 -8.55
N GLY A 38 9.48 -12.43 -8.29
CA GLY A 38 10.16 -13.67 -7.94
C GLY A 38 11.26 -14.09 -8.92
N ILE A 39 12.33 -14.62 -8.32
CA ILE A 39 13.43 -15.42 -8.91
C ILE A 39 14.66 -14.65 -9.43
N ARG A 40 14.67 -13.30 -9.54
CA ARG A 40 15.94 -12.56 -9.68
C ARG A 40 15.85 -11.09 -9.23
N ASN A 41 16.47 -10.76 -8.09
CA ASN A 41 16.61 -9.38 -7.62
C ASN A 41 17.44 -8.55 -8.61
N GLN A 42 16.80 -7.75 -9.46
CA GLN A 42 17.47 -6.68 -10.22
C GLN A 42 17.11 -5.33 -9.59
N GLN A 43 18.09 -4.68 -8.98
CA GLN A 43 17.93 -3.32 -8.46
C GLN A 43 17.89 -2.33 -9.62
N ARG A 44 16.70 -1.78 -9.91
CA ARG A 44 16.53 -0.70 -10.87
C ARG A 44 16.40 0.64 -10.15
N TRP A 45 16.94 1.66 -10.76
CA TRP A 45 16.96 3.03 -10.27
C TRP A 45 16.27 3.93 -11.29
N PHE A 46 15.75 5.05 -10.85
CA PHE A 46 15.09 6.02 -11.71
C PHE A 46 15.89 7.32 -11.73
N SER A 47 16.29 7.79 -12.92
CA SER A 47 17.07 9.01 -13.10
C SER A 47 16.29 10.02 -13.95
N LEU A 48 16.15 11.25 -13.46
CA LEU A 48 15.54 12.39 -14.15
C LEU A 48 16.60 13.40 -14.55
N LYS A 49 16.64 13.85 -15.80
CA LYS A 49 17.58 14.87 -16.26
C LYS A 49 16.85 16.01 -16.98
N SER A 50 17.14 17.26 -16.62
CA SER A 50 16.79 18.45 -17.41
C SER A 50 17.88 18.66 -18.48
N MET A 51 17.48 18.88 -19.74
CA MET A 51 18.42 19.18 -20.82
C MET A 51 18.77 20.68 -20.84
N SER A 52 20.07 21.01 -20.82
CA SER A 52 20.57 22.33 -21.23
C SER A 52 21.20 22.25 -22.63
N PRO A 53 21.32 23.36 -23.37
CA PRO A 53 21.98 23.36 -24.67
C PRO A 53 23.47 23.05 -24.54
N GLN A 54 23.89 22.02 -25.27
CA GLN A 54 25.21 21.45 -25.59
C GLN A 54 26.50 22.15 -25.11
N SER A 55 27.51 21.34 -24.75
CA SER A 55 28.74 21.23 -25.55
C SER A 55 29.54 19.95 -25.26
N THR A 56 29.88 19.26 -26.33
CA THR A 56 30.73 18.08 -26.49
C THR A 56 32.16 18.32 -26.01
N LYS A 57 32.76 17.35 -25.30
CA LYS A 57 34.13 16.87 -25.56
C LYS A 57 34.43 15.60 -24.77
N ALA A 58 34.74 14.54 -25.52
CA ALA A 58 35.20 13.25 -25.05
C ALA A 58 36.70 13.32 -24.71
N GLY A 59 37.12 12.50 -23.74
CA GLY A 59 38.52 12.24 -23.42
C GLY A 59 38.67 10.85 -22.79
N ASN A 60 39.26 9.94 -23.55
CA ASN A 60 39.59 8.57 -23.16
C ASN A 60 40.70 8.54 -22.10
N ALA A 61 40.71 7.52 -21.23
CA ALA A 61 41.93 6.79 -20.84
C ALA A 61 41.59 5.55 -19.99
N SER A 62 42.52 4.60 -20.03
CA SER A 62 42.35 3.16 -19.87
C SER A 62 43.21 2.59 -18.73
N ILE A 63 42.74 1.46 -18.17
CA ILE A 63 43.51 0.30 -17.63
C ILE A 63 44.36 0.51 -16.35
N ALA A 64 44.07 -0.29 -15.29
CA ALA A 64 44.95 -1.34 -14.78
C ALA A 64 44.34 -2.10 -13.58
N LYS A 65 44.39 -3.44 -13.64
CA LYS A 65 44.07 -4.39 -12.55
C LYS A 65 45.33 -4.69 -11.76
N ALA A 66 45.19 -4.94 -10.47
CA ALA A 66 46.06 -5.86 -9.73
C ALA A 66 45.23 -6.65 -8.72
N ARG A 67 45.30 -7.99 -8.80
CA ARG A 67 44.82 -8.93 -7.79
C ARG A 67 45.98 -9.25 -6.85
N TYR A 68 45.68 -9.51 -5.58
CA TYR A 68 46.49 -10.42 -4.75
C TYR A 68 45.58 -11.49 -4.14
N LEU A 69 46.03 -12.74 -4.33
CA LEU A 69 45.54 -13.97 -3.73
C LEU A 69 46.47 -14.32 -2.55
N ARG A 70 45.93 -14.82 -1.44
CA ARG A 70 46.65 -15.79 -0.59
C ARG A 70 45.66 -16.75 0.07
N LYS A 71 46.08 -18.01 0.16
CA LYS A 71 45.35 -19.25 0.44
C LYS A 71 46.06 -19.98 1.60
N GLY A 72 45.31 -20.82 2.33
CA GLY A 72 45.81 -21.88 3.25
C GLY A 72 45.83 -21.47 4.73
N ASP A 73 45.45 -22.28 5.72
CA ASP A 73 45.22 -23.72 5.73
C ASP A 73 44.38 -24.18 6.94
N GLU A 74 43.86 -25.40 6.86
CA GLU A 74 43.03 -26.13 7.82
C GLU A 74 43.77 -26.63 9.07
N GLY A 75 43.01 -26.90 10.15
CA GLY A 75 43.44 -27.70 11.29
C GLY A 75 42.26 -28.18 12.13
N SER A 76 41.94 -29.47 12.03
CA SER A 76 40.88 -30.18 12.76
C SER A 76 41.38 -30.81 14.05
N ASN A 77 40.55 -30.87 15.12
CA ASN A 77 40.49 -32.07 15.97
C ASN A 77 39.16 -32.20 16.76
N LYS A 78 38.73 -33.46 16.89
CA LYS A 78 37.51 -34.05 17.51
C LYS A 78 37.54 -33.97 19.06
N GLN A 79 36.48 -33.59 19.78
CA GLN A 79 35.23 -34.29 20.17
C GLN A 79 35.33 -35.04 21.52
N VAL A 80 34.52 -34.67 22.53
CA VAL A 80 33.80 -35.55 23.50
C VAL A 80 32.62 -34.77 24.10
N SER A 81 31.50 -35.47 24.28
CA SER A 81 30.18 -35.06 24.80
C SER A 81 30.03 -35.13 26.32
N SER A 82 29.20 -34.28 26.93
CA SER A 82 28.09 -34.73 27.82
C SER A 82 27.04 -33.64 28.07
N ASP A 83 25.79 -34.10 28.19
CA ASP A 83 24.67 -33.64 29.02
C ASP A 83 23.75 -32.44 28.66
N SER A 84 22.50 -32.84 28.36
CA SER A 84 21.17 -32.24 28.60
C SER A 84 20.96 -30.72 28.45
N PRO A 85 20.17 -30.25 27.45
CA PRO A 85 19.82 -28.83 27.36
C PRO A 85 18.52 -28.52 28.11
N HIS A 86 18.65 -27.71 29.16
CA HIS A 86 17.56 -26.99 29.81
C HIS A 86 16.78 -26.13 28.78
N LEU A 87 15.44 -26.09 28.93
CA LEU A 87 14.45 -25.49 28.02
C LEU A 87 14.53 -23.96 27.82
N PHE A 88 15.56 -23.29 28.33
CA PHE A 88 15.72 -21.83 28.31
C PHE A 88 17.09 -21.32 27.85
N ALA A 89 17.80 -22.06 26.99
CA ALA A 89 19.01 -21.54 26.34
C ALA A 89 18.72 -20.56 25.18
N ALA A 90 19.55 -19.52 25.06
CA ALA A 90 19.51 -18.56 23.96
C ALA A 90 19.82 -19.26 22.61
N GLY A 91 19.04 -18.98 21.57
CA GLY A 91 19.19 -19.61 20.24
C GLY A 91 18.16 -20.69 19.89
N ALA A 92 17.29 -21.09 20.80
CA ALA A 92 16.26 -22.12 20.56
C ALA A 92 14.97 -21.61 19.85
N ALA A 93 14.98 -20.41 19.27
CA ALA A 93 13.79 -19.78 18.67
C ALA A 93 13.18 -20.60 17.52
N LYS A 94 14.01 -21.27 16.72
CA LYS A 94 13.59 -22.09 15.57
C LYS A 94 12.95 -23.44 15.97
N LYS A 95 13.21 -23.94 17.18
CA LYS A 95 12.55 -25.15 17.73
C LYS A 95 11.23 -24.81 18.42
N ARG A 96 11.10 -23.63 19.03
CA ARG A 96 9.82 -23.14 19.58
C ARG A 96 8.77 -22.89 18.49
N SER A 97 9.18 -22.47 17.29
CA SER A 97 8.26 -22.31 16.16
C SER A 97 7.69 -23.63 15.61
N GLN A 98 8.24 -24.78 15.98
CA GLN A 98 7.80 -26.09 15.51
C GLN A 98 6.90 -26.85 16.51
N MET A 99 6.63 -26.29 17.70
CA MET A 99 5.82 -26.94 18.74
C MET A 99 4.61 -26.12 19.23
N ASN A 100 4.35 -24.94 18.66
CA ASN A 100 3.02 -24.35 18.82
C ASN A 100 2.05 -25.10 17.89
N PRO A 101 0.94 -25.68 18.39
CA PRO A 101 -0.19 -25.93 17.52
C PRO A 101 -0.48 -24.59 16.86
N GLN A 102 -0.54 -24.56 15.53
CA GLN A 102 -1.11 -23.44 14.83
C GLN A 102 -2.41 -23.11 15.54
N SER A 103 -2.49 -21.93 16.15
CA SER A 103 -3.76 -21.27 16.34
C SER A 103 -4.28 -21.10 14.93
N ASN A 104 -5.01 -22.11 14.46
CA ASN A 104 -5.99 -21.93 13.41
C ASN A 104 -6.92 -20.87 13.97
N ASP A 105 -6.62 -19.60 13.67
CA ASP A 105 -7.66 -18.72 13.17
C ASP A 105 -8.51 -19.61 12.29
N GLN A 106 -9.74 -19.87 12.72
CA GLN A 106 -10.72 -20.58 11.94
C GLN A 106 -11.01 -19.73 10.70
N VAL A 107 -10.10 -19.80 9.74
CA VAL A 107 -10.44 -19.94 8.34
C VAL A 107 -11.47 -21.05 8.34
N LEU A 108 -12.74 -20.67 8.25
CA LEU A 108 -13.80 -21.60 7.89
C LEU A 108 -13.33 -22.25 6.59
N SER A 109 -12.79 -23.45 6.74
CA SER A 109 -12.48 -24.34 5.64
C SER A 109 -13.73 -24.46 4.78
N PRO A 110 -13.62 -24.45 3.44
CA PRO A 110 -14.78 -24.65 2.60
C PRO A 110 -15.38 -26.00 3.00
N LEU A 111 -16.62 -25.96 3.49
CA LEU A 111 -17.45 -27.11 3.82
C LEU A 111 -17.31 -28.13 2.68
N LYS A 112 -16.50 -29.17 2.93
CA LYS A 112 -15.98 -30.08 1.92
C LYS A 112 -17.00 -31.07 1.34
N ASN A 113 -18.30 -30.83 1.48
CA ASN A 113 -19.36 -31.81 1.15
C ASN A 113 -20.65 -31.19 0.58
N ILE A 114 -20.58 -30.16 -0.26
CA ILE A 114 -21.76 -29.67 -0.99
C ILE A 114 -21.41 -29.56 -2.48
N SER A 115 -21.79 -30.58 -3.26
CA SER A 115 -21.59 -30.67 -4.71
C SER A 115 -22.68 -29.91 -5.49
N ILE A 116 -22.97 -28.67 -5.09
CA ILE A 116 -23.88 -27.81 -5.86
C ILE A 116 -23.03 -26.89 -6.72
N GLN A 117 -23.19 -27.01 -8.04
CA GLN A 117 -22.56 -26.09 -8.99
C GLN A 117 -23.21 -24.72 -8.88
N LEU A 118 -22.39 -23.67 -8.88
CA LEU A 118 -22.87 -22.29 -8.87
C LEU A 118 -23.59 -21.96 -10.18
N PRO A 119 -24.76 -21.29 -10.13
CA PRO A 119 -25.44 -20.85 -11.33
C PRO A 119 -24.57 -19.88 -12.14
N THR A 120 -24.51 -20.10 -13.45
CA THR A 120 -23.79 -19.22 -14.40
C THR A 120 -24.72 -18.26 -15.13
N LYS A 121 -26.04 -18.46 -15.00
CA LYS A 121 -27.10 -17.63 -15.56
C LYS A 121 -28.15 -17.30 -14.50
N PRO A 122 -28.86 -16.16 -14.63
CA PRO A 122 -29.96 -15.81 -13.75
C PRO A 122 -31.00 -16.92 -13.70
N LEU A 123 -31.45 -17.26 -12.50
CA LEU A 123 -32.46 -18.29 -12.30
C LEU A 123 -33.82 -17.66 -11.99
N ASN A 124 -34.90 -18.31 -12.42
CA ASN A 124 -36.26 -17.95 -12.03
C ASN A 124 -36.62 -18.51 -10.64
N SER A 125 -37.80 -18.12 -10.11
CA SER A 125 -38.19 -18.52 -8.76
C SER A 125 -38.24 -20.04 -8.55
N LYS A 126 -38.77 -20.79 -9.52
CA LYS A 126 -38.91 -22.26 -9.41
C LYS A 126 -37.55 -22.96 -9.43
N GLU A 127 -36.60 -22.43 -10.22
CA GLU A 127 -35.24 -22.94 -10.27
C GLU A 127 -34.49 -22.68 -8.96
N TRP A 128 -34.65 -21.50 -8.36
CA TRP A 128 -34.12 -21.21 -7.03
C TRP A 128 -34.74 -22.09 -5.94
N ASP A 129 -36.04 -22.39 -6.04
CA ASP A 129 -36.73 -23.30 -5.12
C ASP A 129 -36.12 -24.69 -5.17
N LYS A 130 -35.96 -25.24 -6.37
CA LYS A 130 -35.32 -26.54 -6.59
C LYS A 130 -33.89 -26.57 -6.04
N LEU A 131 -33.09 -25.53 -6.30
CA LEU A 131 -31.72 -25.44 -5.83
C LEU A 131 -31.64 -25.38 -4.29
N LYS A 132 -32.62 -24.73 -3.64
CA LYS A 132 -32.75 -24.72 -2.19
C LYS A 132 -33.15 -26.08 -1.63
N GLU A 133 -34.05 -26.81 -2.29
CA GLU A 133 -34.46 -28.16 -1.89
C GLU A 133 -33.30 -29.18 -2.00
N ASP A 134 -32.49 -29.07 -3.05
CA ASP A 134 -31.31 -29.92 -3.25
C ASP A 134 -30.18 -29.63 -2.24
N PHE A 135 -30.24 -28.49 -1.54
CA PHE A 135 -29.24 -28.08 -0.56
C PHE A 135 -29.40 -28.82 0.78
N LYS A 136 -28.45 -29.71 1.07
CA LYS A 136 -28.37 -30.50 2.31
C LYS A 136 -27.47 -29.90 3.40
N GLY A 137 -27.06 -28.65 3.24
CA GLY A 137 -26.15 -27.99 4.19
C GLY A 137 -26.86 -27.53 5.46
N LYS A 138 -26.11 -27.42 6.56
CA LYS A 138 -26.61 -26.87 7.85
C LYS A 138 -26.68 -25.35 7.87
N ALA A 139 -25.95 -24.67 6.99
CA ALA A 139 -25.94 -23.22 6.90
C ALA A 139 -27.24 -22.70 6.27
N ASN A 140 -27.65 -21.47 6.58
CA ASN A 140 -28.74 -20.81 5.85
C ASN A 140 -28.38 -20.75 4.35
N PHE A 141 -29.24 -21.31 3.49
CA PHE A 141 -28.97 -21.46 2.06
C PHE A 141 -28.65 -20.13 1.38
N GLU A 142 -29.45 -19.09 1.63
CA GLU A 142 -29.29 -17.78 1.01
C GLU A 142 -27.93 -17.16 1.37
N ASN A 143 -27.52 -17.29 2.63
CA ASN A 143 -26.21 -16.85 3.09
C ASN A 143 -25.09 -17.74 2.53
N TRP A 144 -25.27 -19.06 2.48
CA TRP A 144 -24.23 -19.93 1.93
C TRP A 144 -23.97 -19.61 0.45
N ILE A 145 -25.02 -19.55 -0.36
CA ILE A 145 -24.89 -19.37 -1.80
C ILE A 145 -24.40 -17.97 -2.17
N SER A 146 -24.87 -16.92 -1.48
CA SER A 146 -24.35 -15.56 -1.70
C SER A 146 -22.86 -15.43 -1.33
N SER A 147 -22.38 -16.17 -0.30
CA SER A 147 -20.94 -16.22 0.00
C SER A 147 -20.15 -16.89 -1.13
N GLN A 148 -20.66 -18.00 -1.66
CA GLN A 148 -20.00 -18.70 -2.76
C GLN A 148 -19.97 -17.84 -4.02
N MET A 149 -21.07 -17.15 -4.34
CA MET A 149 -21.12 -16.18 -5.45
C MET A 149 -20.10 -15.05 -5.28
N ALA A 150 -19.99 -14.47 -4.09
CA ALA A 150 -19.01 -13.43 -3.80
C ALA A 150 -17.57 -13.95 -3.94
N HIS A 151 -17.29 -15.15 -3.44
CA HIS A 151 -15.97 -15.77 -3.52
C HIS A 151 -15.55 -16.11 -4.96
N CYS A 152 -16.49 -16.55 -5.79
CA CYS A 152 -16.25 -16.90 -7.18
C CYS A 152 -16.47 -15.73 -8.16
N HIS A 153 -16.68 -14.51 -7.65
CA HIS A 153 -16.96 -13.31 -8.45
C HIS A 153 -18.04 -13.51 -9.51
N SER A 154 -19.13 -14.19 -9.13
CA SER A 154 -20.21 -14.55 -10.04
C SER A 154 -20.81 -13.32 -10.75
N PRO A 155 -21.42 -13.51 -11.94
CA PRO A 155 -22.11 -12.44 -12.66
C PRO A 155 -23.17 -11.73 -11.81
N ILE A 156 -23.31 -10.42 -12.00
CA ILE A 156 -24.14 -9.59 -11.13
C ILE A 156 -25.64 -9.87 -11.30
N ASP A 157 -26.05 -10.25 -12.50
CA ASP A 157 -27.41 -10.64 -12.87
C ASP A 157 -27.85 -11.93 -12.15
N VAL A 158 -26.94 -12.89 -12.00
CA VAL A 158 -27.16 -14.10 -11.19
C VAL A 158 -27.43 -13.72 -9.74
N ALA A 159 -26.57 -12.89 -9.14
CA ALA A 159 -26.74 -12.46 -7.75
C ALA A 159 -27.99 -11.58 -7.56
N LYS A 160 -28.35 -10.77 -8.56
CA LYS A 160 -29.60 -9.99 -8.57
C LYS A 160 -30.84 -10.88 -8.64
N SER A 161 -30.79 -11.98 -9.40
CA SER A 161 -31.89 -12.96 -9.44
C SER A 161 -32.10 -13.66 -8.09
N LEU A 162 -31.02 -13.94 -7.35
CA LEU A 162 -31.08 -14.46 -5.98
C LEU A 162 -31.78 -13.44 -5.06
N LEU A 163 -31.38 -12.17 -5.12
CA LEU A 163 -32.00 -11.10 -4.33
C LEU A 163 -33.50 -10.97 -4.62
N ALA A 164 -33.89 -11.00 -5.89
CA ALA A 164 -35.28 -10.91 -6.30
C ALA A 164 -36.11 -12.10 -5.76
N TRP A 165 -35.56 -13.32 -5.83
CA TRP A 165 -36.21 -14.50 -5.27
C TRP A 165 -36.33 -14.43 -3.74
N VAL A 166 -35.30 -14.00 -3.02
CA VAL A 166 -35.36 -13.81 -1.55
C VAL A 166 -36.39 -12.73 -1.19
N ALA A 167 -36.39 -11.62 -1.91
CA ALA A 167 -37.35 -10.54 -1.71
C ALA A 167 -38.79 -11.01 -1.93
N ALA A 168 -39.06 -11.77 -3.01
CA ALA A 168 -40.38 -12.31 -3.30
C ALA A 168 -40.91 -13.22 -2.17
N LYS A 169 -40.04 -14.00 -1.52
CA LYS A 169 -40.41 -14.88 -0.41
C LYS A 169 -40.56 -14.18 0.93
N ASN A 170 -39.87 -13.07 1.12
CA ASN A 170 -39.77 -12.37 2.40
C ASN A 170 -40.48 -11.00 2.36
N ASN A 171 -41.61 -10.88 1.66
CA ASN A 171 -42.41 -9.64 1.58
C ASN A 171 -41.58 -8.40 1.18
N GLY A 172 -40.64 -8.57 0.23
CA GLY A 172 -39.74 -7.51 -0.24
C GLY A 172 -38.49 -7.29 0.65
N ILE A 173 -38.29 -8.09 1.70
CA ILE A 173 -37.20 -7.89 2.65
C ILE A 173 -36.00 -8.78 2.30
N VAL A 174 -34.93 -8.14 1.82
CA VAL A 174 -33.59 -8.73 1.74
C VAL A 174 -32.82 -8.44 3.04
N GLY A 175 -32.18 -9.47 3.59
CA GLY A 175 -31.33 -9.35 4.78
C GLY A 175 -29.99 -8.65 4.50
N TYR A 176 -29.45 -8.00 5.55
CA TYR A 176 -28.23 -7.19 5.49
C TYR A 176 -27.03 -7.93 4.86
N ASN A 177 -26.74 -9.17 5.29
CA ASN A 177 -25.59 -9.94 4.80
C ASN A 177 -25.64 -10.22 3.29
N LEU A 178 -26.84 -10.42 2.73
CA LEU A 178 -27.02 -10.60 1.29
C LEU A 178 -26.76 -9.29 0.55
N LEU A 179 -27.26 -8.17 1.08
CA LEU A 179 -27.02 -6.84 0.51
C LEU A 179 -25.53 -6.50 0.49
N VAL A 180 -24.79 -6.78 1.58
CA VAL A 180 -23.34 -6.54 1.65
C VAL A 180 -22.57 -7.38 0.62
N ARG A 181 -22.95 -8.66 0.44
CA ARG A 181 -22.30 -9.54 -0.55
C ARG A 181 -22.64 -9.16 -1.97
N TYR A 182 -23.88 -8.74 -2.22
CA TYR A 182 -24.25 -8.21 -3.51
C TYR A 182 -23.53 -6.89 -3.79
N LEU A 183 -23.47 -5.98 -2.82
CA LEU A 183 -22.70 -4.73 -2.92
C LEU A 183 -21.24 -5.02 -3.26
N TYR A 184 -20.62 -6.01 -2.61
CA TYR A 184 -19.26 -6.44 -2.94
C TYR A 184 -19.11 -6.81 -4.42
N LEU A 185 -20.05 -7.61 -4.97
CA LEU A 185 -20.07 -7.94 -6.40
C LEU A 185 -20.27 -6.70 -7.29
N CYS A 186 -21.15 -5.78 -6.88
CA CYS A 186 -21.37 -4.51 -7.60
C CYS A 186 -20.08 -3.69 -7.67
N VAL A 187 -19.37 -3.56 -6.56
CA VAL A 187 -18.10 -2.85 -6.46
C VAL A 187 -17.01 -3.54 -7.28
N PHE A 188 -16.92 -4.88 -7.21
CA PHE A 188 -15.94 -5.67 -7.94
C PHE A 188 -16.12 -5.53 -9.46
N HIS A 189 -17.35 -5.64 -9.94
CA HIS A 189 -17.70 -5.51 -11.37
C HIS A 189 -17.90 -4.05 -11.83
N LYS A 190 -17.63 -3.06 -10.96
CA LYS A 190 -17.75 -1.62 -11.23
C LYS A 190 -19.14 -1.18 -11.71
N GLN A 191 -20.20 -1.81 -11.20
CA GLN A 191 -21.59 -1.51 -11.54
C GLN A 191 -22.12 -0.40 -10.63
N THR A 192 -21.85 0.86 -10.99
CA THR A 192 -22.14 2.03 -10.16
C THR A 192 -23.64 2.26 -9.92
N SER A 193 -24.50 1.98 -10.90
CA SER A 193 -25.97 2.07 -10.73
C SER A 193 -26.47 1.12 -9.64
N GLU A 194 -26.02 -0.13 -9.65
CA GLU A 194 -26.40 -1.13 -8.64
C GLU A 194 -25.85 -0.77 -7.26
N VAL A 195 -24.63 -0.20 -7.17
CA VAL A 195 -24.09 0.31 -5.90
C VAL A 195 -25.02 1.38 -5.31
N ILE A 196 -25.50 2.31 -6.15
CA ILE A 196 -26.39 3.40 -5.73
C ILE A 196 -27.73 2.84 -5.25
N ASP A 197 -28.32 1.88 -5.98
CA ASP A 197 -29.58 1.24 -5.58
C ASP A 197 -29.45 0.53 -4.22
N VAL A 198 -28.37 -0.23 -4.04
CA VAL A 198 -28.10 -0.92 -2.77
C VAL A 198 -27.83 0.08 -1.64
N TYR A 199 -27.11 1.16 -1.92
CA TYR A 199 -26.88 2.22 -0.96
C TYR A 199 -28.19 2.84 -0.46
N GLU A 200 -29.14 3.15 -1.35
CA GLU A 200 -30.45 3.67 -0.96
C GLU A 200 -31.25 2.68 -0.11
N ILE A 201 -31.25 1.40 -0.50
CA ILE A 201 -31.91 0.33 0.27
C ILE A 201 -31.30 0.25 1.67
N MET A 202 -29.97 0.27 1.78
CA MET A 202 -29.28 0.17 3.06
C MET A 202 -29.52 1.41 3.93
N ARG A 203 -29.50 2.62 3.35
CA ARG A 203 -29.77 3.88 4.05
C ARG A 203 -31.20 3.97 4.57
N ALA A 204 -32.18 3.50 3.80
CA ALA A 204 -33.58 3.51 4.21
C ALA A 204 -33.89 2.51 5.34
N ARG A 205 -33.15 1.40 5.42
CA ARG A 205 -33.44 0.29 6.34
C ARG A 205 -32.57 0.27 7.59
N TYR A 206 -31.32 0.74 7.49
CA TYR A 206 -30.34 0.61 8.56
C TYR A 206 -29.81 1.98 8.97
N LYS A 207 -29.96 2.30 10.26
CA LYS A 207 -29.46 3.57 10.83
C LYS A 207 -27.94 3.64 10.89
N ARG A 208 -27.29 2.49 11.06
CA ARG A 208 -25.82 2.34 11.14
C ARG A 208 -25.43 1.04 10.46
N LEU A 209 -24.30 1.07 9.77
CA LEU A 209 -23.70 -0.10 9.15
C LEU A 209 -22.46 -0.51 9.96
N GLU A 210 -21.98 -1.72 9.76
CA GLU A 210 -20.67 -2.10 10.28
C GLU A 210 -19.55 -1.43 9.47
N SER A 211 -18.33 -1.36 10.02
CA SER A 211 -17.18 -0.71 9.37
C SER A 211 -16.88 -1.28 7.97
N GLY A 212 -17.06 -2.58 7.77
CA GLY A 212 -16.92 -3.25 6.47
C GLY A 212 -17.95 -2.79 5.44
N GLY A 213 -19.21 -2.62 5.85
CA GLY A 213 -20.29 -2.11 5.00
C GLY A 213 -20.03 -0.67 4.53
N TYR A 214 -19.67 0.21 5.46
CA TYR A 214 -19.27 1.59 5.12
C TYR A 214 -18.08 1.61 4.15
N SER A 215 -17.06 0.78 4.39
CA SER A 215 -15.88 0.72 3.54
C SER A 215 -16.20 0.29 2.11
N LEU A 216 -17.11 -0.68 1.93
CA LEU A 216 -17.56 -1.10 0.60
C LEU A 216 -18.37 -0.02 -0.11
N LEU A 217 -19.24 0.69 0.61
CA LEU A 217 -20.02 1.80 0.05
C LEU A 217 -19.10 2.95 -0.40
N ILE A 218 -18.12 3.34 0.43
CA ILE A 218 -17.12 4.34 0.06
C ILE A 218 -16.41 3.95 -1.24
N ARG A 219 -15.91 2.70 -1.32
CA ARG A 219 -15.23 2.16 -2.51
C ARG A 219 -16.13 2.11 -3.74
N GLY A 220 -17.41 1.84 -3.58
CA GLY A 220 -18.36 1.80 -4.69
C GLY A 220 -18.73 3.18 -5.21
N LEU A 221 -18.97 4.13 -4.30
CA LEU A 221 -19.47 5.47 -4.63
C LEU A 221 -18.39 6.37 -5.23
N MET A 222 -17.10 6.13 -4.95
CA MET A 222 -16.00 6.98 -5.44
C MET A 222 -15.95 7.15 -6.97
N HIS A 223 -16.46 6.18 -7.74
CA HIS A 223 -16.49 6.23 -9.22
C HIS A 223 -17.80 6.80 -9.78
N SER A 224 -18.74 7.21 -8.93
CA SER A 224 -20.05 7.71 -9.32
C SER A 224 -20.15 9.23 -9.16
N ASP A 225 -21.17 9.85 -9.74
CA ASP A 225 -21.48 11.27 -9.53
C ASP A 225 -21.87 11.56 -8.06
N ARG A 226 -22.21 10.52 -7.29
CA ARG A 226 -22.53 10.58 -5.86
C ARG A 226 -21.30 10.40 -4.96
N TRP A 227 -20.09 10.59 -5.47
CA TRP A 227 -18.84 10.43 -4.72
C TRP A 227 -18.76 11.27 -3.43
N ARG A 228 -19.44 12.43 -3.37
CA ARG A 228 -19.50 13.25 -2.14
C ARG A 228 -20.16 12.52 -0.98
N GLU A 229 -21.03 11.54 -1.26
CA GLU A 229 -21.62 10.71 -0.21
C GLU A 229 -20.60 9.73 0.36
N ALA A 230 -19.58 9.33 -0.40
CA ALA A 230 -18.45 8.60 0.15
C ALA A 230 -17.70 9.43 1.21
N LEU A 231 -17.58 10.75 1.01
CA LEU A 231 -17.01 11.65 2.02
C LEU A 231 -17.90 11.75 3.25
N MET A 232 -19.22 11.84 3.08
CA MET A 232 -20.15 11.86 4.22
C MET A 232 -20.05 10.57 5.04
N LEU A 233 -19.94 9.42 4.38
CA LEU A 233 -19.71 8.14 5.05
C LEU A 233 -18.36 8.10 5.77
N LEU A 234 -17.31 8.70 5.19
CA LEU A 234 -16.02 8.84 5.87
C LEU A 234 -16.15 9.68 7.14
N GLU A 235 -16.86 10.80 7.09
CA GLU A 235 -17.14 11.64 8.28
C GLU A 235 -17.94 10.89 9.34
N ASP A 236 -18.90 10.05 8.94
CA ASP A 236 -19.63 9.20 9.88
C ASP A 236 -18.73 8.17 10.57
N ILE A 237 -17.74 7.61 9.87
CA ILE A 237 -16.71 6.77 10.49
C ILE A 237 -15.89 7.59 11.48
N LYS A 238 -15.41 8.78 11.10
CA LYS A 238 -14.58 9.66 11.96
C LYS A 238 -15.25 10.00 13.30
N LYS A 239 -16.57 10.11 13.33
CA LYS A 239 -17.35 10.35 14.57
C LYS A 239 -17.26 9.23 15.60
N VAL A 240 -16.93 8.00 15.18
CA VAL A 240 -16.91 6.82 16.06
C VAL A 240 -15.53 6.16 16.16
N MET A 241 -14.67 6.32 15.15
CA MET A 241 -13.33 5.75 15.12
C MET A 241 -12.44 6.40 14.04
N THR A 242 -11.13 6.18 14.11
CA THR A 242 -10.21 6.57 13.03
C THR A 242 -10.51 5.75 11.76
N PRO A 243 -10.75 6.38 10.60
CA PRO A 243 -10.95 5.65 9.35
C PRO A 243 -9.72 4.83 8.95
N SER A 244 -9.94 3.74 8.22
CA SER A 244 -8.83 2.94 7.72
C SER A 244 -8.08 3.67 6.60
N ILE A 245 -6.81 3.31 6.40
CA ILE A 245 -5.98 3.82 5.29
C ILE A 245 -6.69 3.63 3.94
N LYS A 246 -7.41 2.50 3.78
CA LYS A 246 -8.18 2.22 2.57
C LYS A 246 -9.34 3.20 2.38
N ASN A 247 -10.06 3.57 3.46
CA ASN A 247 -11.15 4.54 3.36
C ASN A 247 -10.64 5.91 2.88
N TYR A 248 -9.53 6.38 3.45
CA TYR A 248 -8.88 7.59 2.97
C TYR A 248 -8.42 7.46 1.51
N ASN A 249 -7.75 6.37 1.15
CA ASN A 249 -7.33 6.13 -0.23
C ASN A 249 -8.50 6.20 -1.22
N ASP A 250 -9.62 5.54 -0.92
CA ASP A 250 -10.80 5.52 -1.79
C ASP A 250 -11.43 6.91 -1.93
N CYS A 251 -11.51 7.69 -0.85
CA CYS A 251 -12.02 9.07 -0.89
C CYS A 251 -11.07 10.03 -1.62
N ILE A 252 -9.76 9.91 -1.42
CA ILE A 252 -8.74 10.71 -2.12
C ILE A 252 -8.80 10.43 -3.62
N GLN A 253 -8.83 9.15 -4.01
CA GLN A 253 -8.96 8.77 -5.42
C GLN A 253 -10.29 9.28 -6.01
N GLY A 254 -11.40 9.18 -5.27
CA GLY A 254 -12.69 9.72 -5.70
C GLY A 254 -12.64 11.24 -5.94
N ALA A 255 -12.03 11.98 -5.02
CA ALA A 255 -11.85 13.43 -5.17
C ALA A 255 -11.00 13.78 -6.40
N LEU A 256 -9.89 13.06 -6.64
CA LEU A 256 -9.04 13.26 -7.83
C LEU A 256 -9.76 12.91 -9.13
N LEU A 257 -10.52 11.81 -9.18
CA LEU A 257 -11.33 11.42 -10.35
C LEU A 257 -12.33 12.52 -10.73
N HIS A 258 -12.83 13.25 -9.75
CA HIS A 258 -13.79 14.35 -9.91
C HIS A 258 -13.14 15.73 -9.85
N GLN A 259 -11.82 15.80 -10.06
CA GLN A 259 -11.02 17.03 -10.17
C GLN A 259 -11.02 17.94 -8.93
N ASP A 260 -11.42 17.42 -7.76
CA ASP A 260 -11.37 18.14 -6.49
C ASP A 260 -10.03 17.89 -5.77
N VAL A 261 -9.01 18.59 -6.25
CA VAL A 261 -7.63 18.56 -5.71
C VAL A 261 -7.57 18.98 -4.25
N ASN A 262 -8.34 19.99 -3.85
CA ASN A 262 -8.25 20.55 -2.51
C ASN A 262 -8.76 19.53 -1.49
N THR A 263 -9.90 18.91 -1.76
CA THR A 263 -10.41 17.83 -0.92
C THR A 263 -9.45 16.65 -0.88
N ALA A 264 -8.91 16.23 -2.02
CA ALA A 264 -7.91 15.14 -2.09
C ALA A 264 -6.68 15.44 -1.22
N TRP A 265 -6.13 16.65 -1.32
CA TRP A 265 -4.96 17.06 -0.55
C TRP A 265 -5.25 17.19 0.94
N ASN A 266 -6.40 17.74 1.31
CA ASN A 266 -6.78 17.87 2.72
C ASN A 266 -6.94 16.51 3.38
N LEU A 267 -7.57 15.54 2.69
CA LEU A 267 -7.69 14.15 3.18
C LEU A 267 -6.33 13.47 3.28
N TYR A 268 -5.40 13.74 2.37
CA TYR A 268 -4.03 13.24 2.46
C TYR A 268 -3.29 13.79 3.68
N GLN A 269 -3.39 15.10 3.94
CA GLN A 269 -2.79 15.72 5.12
C GLN A 269 -3.43 15.22 6.43
N GLU A 270 -4.75 15.04 6.44
CA GLU A 270 -5.46 14.46 7.57
C GLU A 270 -5.02 13.01 7.86
N LEU A 271 -4.85 12.18 6.81
CA LEU A 271 -4.29 10.85 6.93
C LEU A 271 -2.91 10.89 7.61
N LEU A 272 -2.02 11.79 7.17
CA LEU A 272 -0.70 11.94 7.79
C LEU A 272 -0.78 12.45 9.24
N GLY A 273 -1.73 13.34 9.54
CA GLY A 273 -1.99 13.86 10.89
C GLY A 273 -2.46 12.80 11.88
N HIS A 274 -2.98 11.67 11.40
CA HIS A 274 -3.28 10.49 12.20
C HIS A 274 -2.13 9.47 12.29
N ASP A 275 -0.91 9.86 11.90
CA ASP A 275 0.27 8.99 11.84
C ASP A 275 0.08 7.73 10.98
N LEU A 276 -0.86 7.79 10.03
CA LEU A 276 -1.11 6.70 9.10
C LEU A 276 -0.12 6.76 7.93
N ILE A 277 0.32 5.59 7.46
CA ILE A 277 1.18 5.48 6.28
C ILE A 277 0.27 5.39 5.05
N PRO A 278 0.32 6.37 4.12
CA PRO A 278 -0.51 6.36 2.92
C PRO A 278 -0.13 5.18 2.04
N MET A 279 -1.11 4.60 1.35
CA MET A 279 -0.83 3.57 0.36
C MET A 279 -0.02 4.17 -0.79
N LEU A 280 0.94 3.41 -1.33
CA LEU A 280 1.67 3.83 -2.53
C LEU A 280 0.73 4.08 -3.71
N GLU A 281 -0.41 3.39 -3.77
CA GLU A 281 -1.48 3.65 -4.74
C GLU A 281 -2.10 5.05 -4.58
N THR A 282 -2.28 5.53 -3.34
CA THR A 282 -2.77 6.89 -3.07
C THR A 282 -1.78 7.92 -3.58
N LEU A 283 -0.48 7.72 -3.29
CA LEU A 283 0.57 8.63 -3.76
C LEU A 283 0.67 8.61 -5.29
N LYS A 284 0.60 7.42 -5.89
CA LYS A 284 0.57 7.24 -7.35
C LYS A 284 -0.58 8.00 -8.01
N ALA A 285 -1.77 7.97 -7.41
CA ALA A 285 -2.95 8.64 -7.95
C ALA A 285 -2.74 10.16 -8.11
N PHE A 286 -2.05 10.82 -7.19
CA PHE A 286 -1.71 12.24 -7.33
C PHE A 286 -0.80 12.51 -8.55
N PHE A 287 0.18 11.65 -8.82
CA PHE A 287 1.05 11.79 -10.00
C PHE A 287 0.31 11.47 -11.30
N ASP A 288 -0.55 10.44 -11.30
CA ASP A 288 -1.38 10.11 -12.46
C ASP A 288 -2.33 11.24 -12.85
N PHE A 289 -2.94 11.90 -11.85
CA PHE A 289 -3.80 13.06 -12.05
C PHE A 289 -2.99 14.30 -12.47
N GLY A 290 -1.79 14.48 -11.90
CA GLY A 290 -0.93 15.63 -12.14
C GLY A 290 -0.37 15.77 -13.55
N LYS A 291 -0.33 14.70 -14.35
CA LYS A 291 0.25 14.72 -15.71
C LYS A 291 -0.47 15.69 -16.66
N ASP A 292 -1.75 15.97 -16.38
CA ASP A 292 -2.60 16.83 -17.21
C ASP A 292 -2.73 18.25 -16.61
N ILE A 293 -2.10 18.52 -15.47
CA ILE A 293 -2.23 19.77 -14.72
C ILE A 293 -1.01 20.65 -14.92
N LYS A 294 -1.25 21.92 -15.24
CA LYS A 294 -0.22 22.95 -15.37
C LYS A 294 -0.40 24.00 -14.27
N ASP A 295 -0.22 23.56 -13.02
CA ASP A 295 -0.30 24.39 -11.83
C ASP A 295 0.96 24.19 -10.97
N ASP A 296 1.62 25.31 -10.65
CA ASP A 296 2.83 25.31 -9.82
C ASP A 296 2.52 24.90 -8.38
N HIS A 297 1.33 25.25 -7.87
CA HIS A 297 0.93 24.88 -6.52
C HIS A 297 0.70 23.36 -6.42
N TYR A 298 0.04 22.75 -7.41
CA TYR A 298 -0.05 21.29 -7.51
C TYR A 298 1.32 20.63 -7.65
N SER A 299 2.21 21.21 -8.45
CA SER A 299 3.58 20.71 -8.60
C SER A 299 4.34 20.68 -7.27
N SER A 300 4.18 21.72 -6.44
CA SER A 300 4.75 21.74 -5.08
C SER A 300 4.25 20.58 -4.22
N LYS A 301 2.96 20.25 -4.29
CA LYS A 301 2.37 19.11 -3.55
C LYS A 301 2.98 17.77 -3.97
N LEU A 302 3.24 17.58 -5.26
CA LEU A 302 3.90 16.37 -5.74
C LEU A 302 5.35 16.27 -5.28
N LEU A 303 6.06 17.41 -5.22
CA LEU A 303 7.41 17.46 -4.65
C LEU A 303 7.40 17.12 -3.15
N ASP A 304 6.39 17.58 -2.39
CA ASP A 304 6.20 17.22 -0.99
C ASP A 304 6.01 15.70 -0.82
N ILE A 305 5.32 15.03 -1.74
CA ILE A 305 5.19 13.57 -1.74
C ILE A 305 6.56 12.90 -1.96
N LEU A 306 7.41 13.41 -2.86
CA LEU A 306 8.77 12.87 -3.05
C LEU A 306 9.64 13.04 -1.80
N LEU A 307 9.49 14.18 -1.12
CA LEU A 307 10.13 14.41 0.18
C LEU A 307 9.60 13.45 1.25
N TYR A 308 8.29 13.19 1.27
CA TYR A 308 7.69 12.21 2.15
C TYR A 308 8.30 10.81 1.93
N LEU A 309 8.43 10.36 0.67
CA LEU A 309 9.07 9.09 0.33
C LEU A 309 10.51 9.03 0.83
N ARG A 310 11.32 10.08 0.57
CA ARG A 310 12.71 10.19 1.03
C ARG A 310 12.83 10.12 2.54
N ASN A 311 12.05 10.94 3.25
CA ASN A 311 12.12 11.10 4.69
C ASN A 311 11.70 9.83 5.45
N ASN A 312 10.84 9.02 4.83
CA ASN A 312 10.35 7.76 5.39
C ASN A 312 11.03 6.52 4.78
N GLN A 313 12.06 6.69 3.95
CA GLN A 313 12.77 5.60 3.27
C GLN A 313 11.83 4.63 2.52
N LEU A 314 10.81 5.20 1.88
CA LEU A 314 9.83 4.48 1.08
C LEU A 314 10.18 4.56 -0.40
N TYR A 315 9.99 3.45 -1.11
CA TYR A 315 10.37 3.32 -2.51
C TYR A 315 9.14 2.98 -3.36
N PRO A 316 8.94 3.67 -4.48
CA PRO A 316 7.84 3.37 -5.38
C PRO A 316 8.05 2.01 -6.06
N GLY A 317 6.96 1.28 -6.26
CA GLY A 317 6.94 0.14 -7.17
C GLY A 317 7.03 0.57 -8.64
N GLU A 318 7.19 -0.38 -9.56
CA GLU A 318 7.43 -0.10 -10.97
C GLU A 318 6.35 0.79 -11.61
N SER A 319 5.07 0.49 -11.41
CA SER A 319 3.98 1.28 -11.99
C SER A 319 3.93 2.72 -11.44
N PHE A 320 4.22 2.92 -10.16
CA PHE A 320 4.29 4.24 -9.55
C PHE A 320 5.51 5.03 -10.06
N ALA A 321 6.65 4.38 -10.23
CA ALA A 321 7.83 5.01 -10.82
C ALA A 321 7.57 5.51 -12.25
N HIS A 322 6.80 4.76 -13.05
CA HIS A 322 6.35 5.21 -14.36
C HIS A 322 5.44 6.44 -14.28
N SER A 323 4.49 6.48 -13.32
CA SER A 323 3.65 7.68 -13.10
C SER A 323 4.48 8.91 -12.74
N ILE A 324 5.47 8.76 -11.85
CA ILE A 324 6.40 9.84 -11.52
C ILE A 324 7.14 10.30 -12.78
N LYS A 325 7.68 9.36 -13.57
CA LYS A 325 8.35 9.67 -14.84
C LYS A 325 7.46 10.48 -15.78
N THR A 326 6.25 9.98 -16.04
CA THR A 326 5.28 10.63 -16.94
C THR A 326 4.95 12.04 -16.46
N TRP A 327 4.75 12.24 -15.15
CA TRP A 327 4.50 13.57 -14.62
C TRP A 327 5.67 14.52 -14.86
N PHE A 328 6.91 14.15 -14.51
CA PHE A 328 8.07 15.02 -14.73
C PHE A 328 8.24 15.40 -16.20
N GLU A 329 8.06 14.44 -17.11
CA GLU A 329 8.15 14.66 -18.56
C GLU A 329 7.01 15.52 -19.12
N SER A 330 5.87 15.58 -18.42
CA SER A 330 4.73 16.45 -18.77
C SER A 330 4.93 17.92 -18.41
N VAL A 331 5.87 18.25 -17.50
CA VAL A 331 6.07 19.62 -17.00
C VAL A 331 6.59 20.53 -18.14
N PRO A 332 5.81 21.55 -18.55
CA PRO A 332 6.17 22.39 -19.69
C PRO A 332 7.42 23.24 -19.40
N GLY A 333 8.24 23.45 -20.42
CA GLY A 333 9.42 24.32 -20.36
C GLY A 333 10.64 23.77 -19.60
N LYS A 334 10.54 22.59 -18.98
CA LYS A 334 11.67 22.01 -18.19
C LYS A 334 12.45 20.89 -18.90
N GLN A 335 11.94 20.38 -20.01
CA GLN A 335 12.58 19.34 -20.84
C GLN A 335 13.14 18.17 -20.01
N TRP A 336 12.36 17.69 -19.05
CA TRP A 336 12.74 16.53 -18.26
C TRP A 336 12.75 15.29 -19.14
N LYS A 337 13.76 14.44 -18.93
CA LYS A 337 13.85 13.10 -19.51
C LYS A 337 14.14 12.10 -18.40
N GLY A 338 13.23 11.17 -18.18
CA GLY A 338 13.39 10.09 -17.21
C GLY A 338 13.94 8.83 -17.89
N GLN A 339 14.82 8.11 -17.20
CA GLN A 339 15.29 6.78 -17.61
C GLN A 339 15.42 5.84 -16.42
N PHE A 340 15.03 4.58 -16.64
CA PHE A 340 15.31 3.50 -15.70
C PHE A 340 16.74 3.01 -15.91
N THR A 341 17.52 3.00 -14.83
CA THR A 341 18.97 2.88 -14.82
C THR A 341 19.43 1.96 -13.69
N THR A 342 20.74 1.72 -13.61
CA THR A 342 21.38 1.07 -12.47
C THR A 342 22.47 1.99 -11.89
N ILE A 343 22.89 1.73 -10.66
CA ILE A 343 24.03 2.43 -10.04
C ILE A 343 25.27 1.54 -10.16
N GLN A 344 26.35 2.12 -10.66
CA GLN A 344 27.65 1.44 -10.75
C GLN A 344 28.25 1.26 -9.36
N LYS A 345 29.21 0.34 -9.20
CA LYS A 345 29.94 0.15 -7.93
C LYS A 345 30.66 1.43 -7.44
N SER A 346 30.94 2.37 -8.34
CA SER A 346 31.49 3.70 -8.02
C SER A 346 30.49 4.64 -7.35
N GLY A 347 29.21 4.28 -7.25
CA GLY A 347 28.14 5.17 -6.78
C GLY A 347 27.60 6.11 -7.87
N GLN A 348 28.01 5.94 -9.13
CA GLN A 348 27.56 6.76 -10.26
C GLN A 348 26.37 6.14 -10.99
N CYS A 349 25.42 6.98 -11.41
CA CYS A 349 24.30 6.58 -12.26
C CYS A 349 24.78 6.19 -13.66
N SER A 350 24.41 5.01 -14.16
CA SER A 350 24.81 4.54 -15.50
C SER A 350 24.22 5.33 -16.67
N CYS A 351 23.12 6.05 -16.45
CA CYS A 351 22.50 6.93 -17.44
C CYS A 351 23.10 8.33 -17.46
N CYS A 352 23.12 9.04 -16.33
CA CYS A 352 23.46 10.47 -16.29
C CYS A 352 24.86 10.78 -15.78
N GLY A 353 25.58 9.77 -15.26
CA GLY A 353 26.93 9.91 -14.71
C GLY A 353 27.03 10.63 -13.37
N LYS A 354 25.91 11.14 -12.82
CA LYS A 354 25.91 11.81 -11.50
C LYS A 354 26.21 10.82 -10.39
N THR A 355 27.02 11.25 -9.43
CA THR A 355 27.32 10.53 -8.19
C THR A 355 26.12 10.63 -7.25
N MET A 356 25.70 9.49 -6.69
CA MET A 356 24.65 9.43 -5.68
C MET A 356 25.10 10.07 -4.36
N GLU A 357 24.15 10.48 -3.53
CA GLU A 357 24.44 10.95 -2.18
C GLU A 357 25.26 9.91 -1.41
N SER A 358 26.29 10.36 -0.69
CA SER A 358 27.15 9.50 0.11
C SER A 358 26.33 8.86 1.23
N ILE A 359 26.56 7.58 1.48
CA ILE A 359 26.02 6.88 2.67
C ILE A 359 26.74 7.31 3.95
N HIS A 360 27.93 7.89 3.83
CA HIS A 360 28.70 8.38 4.98
C HIS A 360 28.18 9.75 5.41
N LEU A 361 27.72 9.80 6.66
CA LEU A 361 27.37 11.04 7.35
C LEU A 361 28.62 11.91 7.52
N SER A 362 28.46 13.22 7.35
CA SER A 362 29.49 14.16 7.79
C SER A 362 29.69 14.09 9.31
N PRO A 363 30.85 14.48 9.85
CA PRO A 363 31.08 14.53 11.29
C PRO A 363 30.00 15.32 12.04
N GLU A 364 29.51 16.42 11.45
CA GLU A 364 28.47 17.25 12.04
C GLU A 364 27.11 16.54 12.09
N GLU A 365 26.75 15.83 11.01
CA GLU A 365 25.52 15.03 10.95
C GLU A 365 25.60 13.84 11.92
N TYR A 366 26.74 13.17 11.98
CA TYR A 366 26.95 12.07 12.92
C TYR A 366 26.82 12.54 14.37
N GLU A 367 27.49 13.63 14.76
CA GLU A 367 27.39 14.17 16.12
C GLU A 367 25.99 14.74 16.43
N PHE A 368 25.25 15.23 15.44
CA PHE A 368 23.85 15.58 15.61
C PHE A 368 22.98 14.35 15.88
N LEU A 369 23.11 13.29 15.08
CA LEU A 369 22.37 12.04 15.25
C LEU A 369 22.67 11.40 16.61
N LYS A 370 23.96 11.28 16.95
CA LYS A 370 24.45 10.72 18.20
C LYS A 370 23.88 11.46 19.41
N ARG A 371 23.91 12.80 19.41
CA ARG A 371 23.32 13.60 20.50
C ARG A 371 21.81 13.38 20.64
N LYS A 372 21.08 13.27 19.52
CA LYS A 372 19.64 13.03 19.55
C LYS A 372 19.33 11.63 20.12
N ILE A 373 20.03 10.60 19.67
CA ILE A 373 19.88 9.23 20.20
C ILE A 373 20.21 9.17 21.69
N ILE A 374 21.35 9.74 22.11
CA ILE A 374 21.77 9.75 23.52
C ILE A 374 20.70 10.41 24.40
N ARG A 375 20.17 11.56 23.99
CA ARG A 375 19.11 12.24 24.74
C ARG A 375 17.85 11.39 24.86
N ASP A 376 17.41 10.79 23.76
CA ASP A 376 16.15 10.04 23.73
C ASP A 376 16.24 8.68 24.43
N VAL A 377 17.45 8.10 24.53
CA VAL A 377 17.70 6.76 25.12
C VAL A 377 18.22 6.83 26.56
N ILE A 378 19.14 7.76 26.86
CA ILE A 378 19.86 7.84 28.15
C ILE A 378 19.19 8.83 29.11
N ASP A 379 18.83 10.03 28.63
CA ASP A 379 18.20 11.02 29.51
C ASP A 379 16.73 10.69 29.81
N GLY A 380 16.19 9.65 29.14
CA GLY A 380 14.93 9.03 29.51
C GLY A 380 13.80 10.05 29.64
N GLY A 381 13.43 10.72 28.55
CA GLY A 381 12.28 11.64 28.52
C GLY A 381 10.93 10.99 28.87
N ASP A 382 10.92 9.69 29.17
CA ASP A 382 9.77 8.87 29.50
C ASP A 382 10.06 8.06 30.77
N GLN A 383 9.59 8.55 31.93
CA GLN A 383 9.71 7.91 33.25
C GLN A 383 9.06 6.51 33.32
N TYR A 384 8.31 6.11 32.29
CA TYR A 384 7.62 4.81 32.23
C TYR A 384 8.37 3.74 31.44
N LYS A 385 9.47 4.08 30.75
CA LYS A 385 10.39 3.09 30.17
C LYS A 385 11.27 2.52 31.28
N LYS A 386 10.69 1.60 32.06
CA LYS A 386 11.35 0.84 33.13
C LYS A 386 12.37 -0.16 32.57
N THR A 387 13.49 0.33 32.05
CA THR A 387 14.70 -0.49 31.94
C THR A 387 15.62 -0.12 33.09
N THR A 388 16.15 -1.12 33.79
CA THR A 388 17.10 -0.91 34.88
C THR A 388 18.38 -0.28 34.35
N PRO A 389 18.96 0.71 35.06
CA PRO A 389 20.28 1.25 34.74
C PRO A 389 21.44 0.26 34.99
N GLN A 390 21.19 -0.75 35.85
CA GLN A 390 22.07 -1.90 36.12
C GLN A 390 21.90 -2.96 35.05
#